data_AF-A0A7S4KBC2-F1
#
_entry.id   AF-A0A7S4KBC2-F1
#
_cell.length_a   1.000
_cell.length_b   1.000
_cell.length_c   1.000
_cell.angle_alpha   90.00
_cell.angle_beta   90.00
_cell.angle_gamma   90.00
#
_symmetry.space_group_name_H-M   'P 1'
#
loop_
_entity.id
_entity.type
_entity.pdbx_description
1 polymer ?
#
loop_
_entity_poly.entity_id
_entity_poly.type
_entity_poly.pdbx_seq_one_letter_code
_entity_poly.pdbx_strand_id
1 'polypeptide(L)'
;MVYFHRMMAAYFFNDYQLAGRMSAKVTQMQVGGPEVWVPYRYFFKGLTAWTLAKVTRRRQYRRAGRAVLKRLEKWVKNGVVNCHHMLLILRAEKLAALSSKPDRIQEAFDAAISATARIGVLHDRALANEMAGLYFLRNAKRKSLATTYILRARACYLDWGAHGKVRQMERMYEHLFESSRSSSSQSSGS
;
A
#
# COMPACT_ATOMS: atom_id res chain seq x y z
N MET A 1 19.58 9.86 3.42
CA MET A 1 18.96 8.79 2.60
C MET A 1 18.68 7.48 3.34
N VAL A 2 19.52 7.04 4.29
CA VAL A 2 19.35 5.73 5.00
C VAL A 2 17.97 5.57 5.67
N TYR A 3 17.48 6.58 6.41
CA TYR A 3 16.19 6.49 7.10
C TYR A 3 14.98 6.40 6.16
N PHE A 4 15.06 6.97 4.96
CA PHE A 4 13.99 6.91 3.97
C PHE A 4 13.86 5.50 3.39
N HIS A 5 14.97 4.89 2.96
CA HIS A 5 14.97 3.51 2.48
C HIS A 5 14.55 2.52 3.56
N ARG A 6 14.98 2.74 4.82
CA ARG A 6 14.51 1.93 5.96
C ARG A 6 13.02 2.12 6.23
N MET A 7 12.46 3.32 6.06
CA MET A 7 11.02 3.55 6.17
C MET A 7 10.26 2.80 5.07
N MET A 8 10.71 2.89 3.82
CA MET A 8 10.08 2.18 2.70
C MET A 8 10.12 0.67 2.90
N ALA A 9 11.31 0.12 3.18
CA ALA A 9 11.47 -1.31 3.42
C ALA A 9 10.60 -1.77 4.60
N ALA A 10 10.62 -1.06 5.73
CA ALA A 10 9.76 -1.39 6.87
C ALA A 10 8.28 -1.40 6.49
N TYR A 11 7.82 -0.43 5.69
CA TYR A 11 6.43 -0.38 5.24
C TYR A 11 6.08 -1.56 4.33
N PHE A 12 6.92 -1.84 3.32
CA PHE A 12 6.74 -3.00 2.44
C PHE A 12 6.73 -4.30 3.24
N PHE A 13 7.55 -4.45 4.26
CA PHE A 13 7.59 -5.64 5.11
C PHE A 13 6.58 -5.62 6.27
N ASN A 14 5.57 -4.75 6.23
CA ASN A 14 4.48 -4.65 7.21
C ASN A 14 4.93 -4.29 8.65
N ASP A 15 6.16 -3.81 8.84
CA ASP A 15 6.64 -3.24 10.11
C ASP A 15 6.26 -1.75 10.19
N TYR A 16 4.98 -1.49 10.40
CA TYR A 16 4.42 -0.14 10.42
C TYR A 16 4.91 0.70 11.61
N GLN A 17 5.33 0.06 12.71
CA GLN A 17 5.90 0.77 13.86
C GLN A 17 7.31 1.29 13.54
N LEU A 18 8.17 0.46 12.95
CA LEU A 18 9.48 0.91 12.47
C LEU A 18 9.33 1.98 11.38
N ALA A 19 8.42 1.79 10.43
CA ALA A 19 8.10 2.80 9.43
C ALA A 19 7.72 4.14 10.08
N GLY A 20 6.89 4.12 11.14
CA GLY A 20 6.53 5.29 11.94
C GLY A 20 7.73 5.99 12.60
N ARG A 21 8.60 5.22 13.27
CA ARG A 21 9.82 5.75 13.90
C ARG A 21 10.77 6.35 12.87
N MET A 22 10.95 5.69 11.73
CA MET A 22 11.81 6.21 10.66
C MET A 22 11.21 7.45 10.00
N SER A 23 9.89 7.51 9.83
CA SER A 23 9.19 8.69 9.30
C SER A 23 9.40 9.95 10.16
N ALA A 24 9.41 9.79 11.50
CA ALA A 24 9.73 10.88 12.42
C ALA A 24 11.17 11.39 12.21
N LYS A 25 12.16 10.49 12.13
CA LYS A 25 13.56 10.84 11.85
C LYS A 25 13.74 11.53 10.49
N VAL A 26 13.04 11.04 9.45
CA VAL A 26 13.04 11.64 8.11
C VAL A 26 12.45 13.04 8.11
N THR A 27 11.51 13.36 9.01
CA THR A 27 10.90 14.69 9.13
C THR A 27 11.81 15.67 9.90
N GLN A 28 12.53 15.18 10.91
CA GLN A 28 13.45 15.99 11.72
C GLN A 28 14.73 16.37 10.97
N MET A 29 15.14 15.55 10.00
CA MET A 29 16.27 15.88 9.14
C MET A 29 15.83 16.79 8.01
N GLN A 30 16.48 17.96 7.88
CA GLN A 30 16.51 18.70 6.62
C GLN A 30 17.31 17.89 5.59
N VAL A 31 16.71 16.82 5.09
CA VAL A 31 17.33 15.99 4.08
C VAL A 31 17.18 16.74 2.76
N GLY A 32 18.25 17.45 2.39
CA GLY A 32 18.54 17.75 0.99
C GLY A 32 18.63 16.43 0.21
N GLY A 33 18.05 16.42 -0.97
CA GLY A 33 18.01 15.26 -1.85
C GLY A 33 17.27 15.62 -3.15
N PRO A 34 17.41 14.81 -4.21
CA PRO A 34 16.78 15.10 -5.49
C PRO A 34 15.27 15.29 -5.32
N GLU A 35 14.70 16.32 -5.96
CA GLU A 35 13.27 16.67 -5.85
C GLU A 35 12.33 15.49 -6.14
N VAL A 36 12.76 14.55 -6.98
CA VAL A 36 12.02 13.34 -7.33
C VAL A 36 11.68 12.43 -6.13
N TRP A 37 12.49 12.46 -5.06
CA TRP A 37 12.25 11.66 -3.85
C TRP A 37 11.29 12.31 -2.87
N VAL A 38 11.02 13.61 -3.05
CA VAL A 38 10.14 14.36 -2.17
C VAL A 38 8.70 13.78 -2.21
N PRO A 39 8.07 13.54 -3.38
CA PRO A 39 6.80 12.84 -3.47
C PRO A 39 6.74 11.52 -2.70
N TYR A 40 7.71 10.63 -2.92
CA TYR A 40 7.74 9.32 -2.26
C TYR A 40 7.90 9.41 -0.74
N ARG A 41 8.69 10.37 -0.23
CA ARG A 41 8.81 10.62 1.22
C ARG A 41 7.46 10.98 1.84
N TYR A 42 6.71 11.86 1.18
CA TYR A 42 5.36 12.22 1.63
C TYR A 42 4.40 11.06 1.49
N PHE A 43 4.47 10.31 0.39
CA PHE A 43 3.64 9.13 0.15
C PHE A 43 3.75 8.11 1.29
N PHE A 44 4.95 7.61 1.59
CA PHE A 44 5.16 6.64 2.67
C PHE A 44 4.87 7.20 4.06
N LYS A 45 5.12 8.50 4.29
CA LYS A 45 4.71 9.17 5.54
C LYS A 45 3.19 9.17 5.70
N GLY A 46 2.45 9.46 4.63
CA GLY A 46 0.99 9.44 4.63
C GLY A 46 0.43 8.05 4.87
N LEU A 47 1.01 7.05 4.20
CA LEU A 47 0.61 5.65 4.31
C LEU A 47 0.78 5.18 5.76
N THR A 48 1.98 5.37 6.30
CA THR A 48 2.30 5.06 7.70
C THR A 48 1.35 5.76 8.67
N ALA A 49 1.03 7.03 8.43
CA ALA A 49 0.10 7.78 9.28
C ALA A 49 -1.32 7.18 9.23
N TRP A 50 -1.85 6.84 8.06
CA TRP A 50 -3.18 6.24 7.97
C TRP A 50 -3.24 4.83 8.55
N THR A 51 -2.21 4.00 8.32
CA THR A 51 -2.11 2.67 8.91
C THR A 51 -2.00 2.73 10.43
N LEU A 52 -1.16 3.62 10.99
CA LEU A 52 -1.09 3.82 12.44
C LEU A 52 -2.36 4.42 13.02
N ALA A 53 -3.09 5.27 12.28
CA ALA A 53 -4.40 5.76 12.69
C ALA A 53 -5.43 4.61 12.80
N LYS A 54 -5.38 3.64 11.87
CA LYS A 54 -6.23 2.45 11.84
C LYS A 54 -5.96 1.54 13.06
N VAL A 55 -4.69 1.33 13.41
CA VAL A 55 -4.27 0.45 14.51
C VAL A 55 -4.43 1.13 15.88
N THR A 56 -3.91 2.34 16.04
CA THR A 56 -3.81 3.00 17.36
C THR A 56 -5.03 3.87 17.69
N ARG A 57 -5.87 4.19 16.70
CA ARG A 57 -7.01 5.13 16.79
C ARG A 57 -6.67 6.55 17.25
N ARG A 58 -5.37 6.91 17.37
CA ARG A 58 -4.92 8.23 17.85
C ARG A 58 -5.17 9.33 16.82
N ARG A 59 -5.72 10.47 17.29
CA ARG A 59 -6.07 11.62 16.45
C ARG A 59 -4.86 12.25 15.73
N GLN A 60 -3.68 12.18 16.33
CA GLN A 60 -2.45 12.74 15.76
C GLN A 60 -2.09 12.15 14.39
N TYR A 61 -2.27 10.84 14.21
CA TYR A 61 -1.96 10.17 12.96
C TYR A 61 -2.97 10.53 11.87
N ARG A 62 -4.25 10.68 12.22
CA ARG A 62 -5.27 11.21 11.29
C ARG A 62 -4.95 12.64 10.85
N ARG A 63 -4.45 13.49 11.74
CA ARG A 63 -4.01 14.86 11.39
C ARG A 63 -2.82 14.82 10.44
N ALA A 64 -1.81 13.99 10.73
CA ALA A 64 -0.64 13.84 9.85
C ALA A 64 -1.02 13.31 8.45
N GLY A 65 -1.86 12.27 8.37
CA GLY A 65 -2.32 11.72 7.09
C GLY A 65 -3.12 12.73 6.26
N ARG A 66 -3.96 13.56 6.90
CA ARG A 66 -4.67 14.66 6.21
C ARG A 66 -3.73 15.75 5.69
N ALA A 67 -2.70 16.11 6.45
CA ALA A 67 -1.72 17.10 6.02
C ALA A 67 -0.95 16.64 4.77
N VAL A 68 -0.55 15.35 4.74
CA VAL A 68 0.09 14.74 3.57
C VAL A 68 -0.84 14.74 2.35
N LEU A 69 -2.10 14.34 2.52
CA LEU A 69 -3.08 14.36 1.42
C LEU A 69 -3.23 15.76 0.82
N LYS A 70 -3.40 16.80 1.66
CA LYS A 70 -3.53 18.18 1.19
C LYS A 70 -2.28 18.64 0.40
N ARG A 71 -1.09 18.18 0.79
CA ARG A 71 0.15 18.48 0.07
C ARG A 71 0.20 17.82 -1.30
N LEU A 72 -0.11 16.52 -1.38
CA LEU A 72 -0.14 15.78 -2.65
C LEU A 72 -1.23 16.29 -3.59
N GLU A 73 -2.40 16.66 -3.07
CA GLU A 73 -3.48 17.28 -3.86
C GLU A 73 -3.01 18.60 -4.50
N LYS A 74 -2.29 19.44 -3.74
CA LYS A 74 -1.70 20.66 -4.29
C LYS A 74 -0.69 20.37 -5.39
N TRP A 75 0.17 19.36 -5.22
CA TRP A 75 1.14 18.98 -6.27
C TRP A 75 0.47 18.45 -7.53
N VAL A 76 -0.52 17.58 -7.39
CA VAL A 76 -1.29 17.08 -8.55
C VAL A 76 -1.99 18.23 -9.26
N LYS A 77 -2.61 19.18 -8.52
CA LYS A 77 -3.23 20.38 -9.10
C LYS A 77 -2.22 21.27 -9.83
N ASN A 78 -1.00 21.36 -9.32
CA ASN A 78 0.09 22.14 -9.90
C ASN A 78 0.82 21.41 -11.05
N GLY A 79 0.30 20.29 -11.54
CA GLY A 79 0.86 19.59 -12.71
C GLY A 79 2.00 18.63 -12.42
N VAL A 80 2.25 18.25 -11.16
CA VAL A 80 3.21 17.19 -10.84
C VAL A 80 2.57 15.82 -11.16
N VAL A 81 2.60 15.45 -12.44
CA VAL A 81 1.87 14.31 -13.03
C VAL A 81 2.17 12.98 -12.32
N ASN A 82 3.42 12.77 -11.91
CA ASN A 82 3.88 11.52 -11.29
C ASN A 82 3.39 11.29 -9.85
N CYS A 83 2.54 12.16 -9.28
CA CYS A 83 1.99 11.98 -7.93
C CYS A 83 0.55 11.42 -7.90
N HIS A 84 -0.12 11.30 -9.05
CA HIS A 84 -1.55 10.99 -9.08
C HIS A 84 -1.89 9.60 -8.49
N HIS A 85 -1.13 8.56 -8.86
CA HIS A 85 -1.33 7.21 -8.33
C HIS A 85 -1.10 7.17 -6.80
N MET A 86 -0.07 7.84 -6.30
CA MET A 86 0.21 7.97 -4.85
C MET A 86 -0.97 8.60 -4.11
N LEU A 87 -1.57 9.64 -4.68
CA LEU A 87 -2.75 10.30 -4.11
C LEU A 87 -3.95 9.33 -4.04
N LEU A 88 -4.19 8.54 -5.10
CA LEU A 88 -5.28 7.57 -5.12
C LEU A 88 -5.08 6.47 -4.06
N ILE A 89 -3.87 5.89 -3.96
CA ILE A 89 -3.56 4.88 -2.94
C ILE A 89 -3.78 5.45 -1.53
N LEU A 90 -3.33 6.67 -1.25
CA LEU A 90 -3.53 7.30 0.05
C LEU A 90 -5.00 7.60 0.36
N ARG A 91 -5.79 7.97 -0.65
CA ARG A 91 -7.24 8.17 -0.48
C ARG A 91 -7.93 6.85 -0.16
N ALA A 92 -7.56 5.76 -0.83
CA ALA A 92 -8.07 4.43 -0.54
C ALA A 92 -7.72 3.99 0.90
N GLU A 93 -6.47 4.16 1.34
CA GLU A 93 -6.06 3.81 2.71
C GLU A 93 -6.75 4.69 3.76
N LYS A 94 -6.93 5.99 3.48
CA LYS A 94 -7.74 6.88 4.34
C LYS A 94 -9.18 6.37 4.46
N LEU A 95 -9.81 5.98 3.35
CA LEU A 95 -11.17 5.44 3.35
C LEU A 95 -11.22 4.15 4.17
N ALA A 96 -10.28 3.23 3.97
CA ALA A 96 -10.14 2.01 4.76
C ALA A 96 -9.91 2.26 6.26
N ALA A 97 -9.30 3.38 6.63
CA ALA A 97 -9.06 3.76 8.03
C ALA A 97 -10.25 4.46 8.71
N LEU A 98 -11.20 5.02 7.94
CA LEU A 98 -12.25 5.90 8.48
C LEU A 98 -13.69 5.46 8.16
N SER A 99 -13.88 4.67 7.11
CA SER A 99 -15.19 4.26 6.59
C SER A 99 -15.45 2.80 6.91
N SER A 100 -16.73 2.45 7.07
CA SER A 100 -17.21 1.07 7.17
C SER A 100 -17.92 0.58 5.90
N LYS A 101 -17.84 1.34 4.79
CA LYS A 101 -18.51 1.02 3.52
C LYS A 101 -17.56 0.22 2.60
N PRO A 102 -17.67 -1.12 2.52
CA PRO A 102 -16.67 -1.95 1.85
C PRO A 102 -16.61 -1.71 0.34
N ASP A 103 -17.75 -1.45 -0.31
CA ASP A 103 -17.80 -1.26 -1.77
C ASP A 103 -17.07 0.02 -2.20
N ARG A 104 -17.27 1.13 -1.49
CA ARG A 104 -16.52 2.37 -1.73
C ARG A 104 -15.02 2.23 -1.52
N ILE A 105 -14.61 1.34 -0.61
CA ILE A 105 -13.19 1.06 -0.35
C ILE A 105 -12.63 0.20 -1.48
N GLN A 106 -13.40 -0.76 -1.97
CA GLN A 106 -13.06 -1.57 -3.14
C GLN A 106 -12.84 -0.68 -4.37
N GLU A 107 -13.83 0.15 -4.71
CA GLU A 107 -13.76 1.10 -5.83
C GLU A 107 -12.53 2.01 -5.74
N ALA A 108 -12.21 2.51 -4.55
CA ALA A 108 -11.06 3.37 -4.34
C ALA A 108 -9.73 2.63 -4.57
N PHE A 109 -9.60 1.39 -4.09
CA PHE A 109 -8.41 0.57 -4.35
C PHE A 109 -8.32 0.15 -5.81
N ASP A 110 -9.43 -0.24 -6.45
CA ASP A 110 -9.45 -0.60 -7.87
C ASP A 110 -9.05 0.58 -8.76
N ALA A 111 -9.51 1.79 -8.45
CA ALA A 111 -9.08 3.01 -9.13
C ALA A 111 -7.57 3.27 -8.96
N ALA A 112 -7.05 3.07 -7.74
CA ALA A 112 -5.62 3.23 -7.46
C ALA A 112 -4.77 2.18 -8.22
N ILE A 113 -5.19 0.92 -8.22
CA ILE A 113 -4.54 -0.19 -8.94
C ILE A 113 -4.54 0.09 -10.44
N SER A 114 -5.68 0.51 -11.01
CA SER A 114 -5.78 0.88 -12.43
C SER A 114 -4.83 2.04 -12.78
N ALA A 115 -4.74 3.07 -11.93
CA ALA A 115 -3.80 4.17 -12.14
C ALA A 115 -2.33 3.72 -12.11
N THR A 116 -1.94 2.84 -11.17
CA THR A 116 -0.57 2.30 -11.14
C THR A 116 -0.24 1.42 -12.35
N ALA A 117 -1.22 0.65 -12.85
CA ALA A 117 -1.08 -0.18 -14.03
C ALA A 117 -0.83 0.66 -15.30
N ARG A 118 -1.59 1.75 -15.49
CA ARG A 118 -1.42 2.66 -16.64
C ARG A 118 -0.04 3.32 -16.71
N ILE A 119 0.59 3.58 -15.56
CA ILE A 119 1.91 4.22 -15.48
C ILE A 119 3.05 3.16 -15.46
N GLY A 120 2.73 1.88 -15.26
CA GLY A 120 3.72 0.80 -15.23
C GLY A 120 4.50 0.69 -13.91
N VAL A 121 3.97 1.23 -12.80
CA VAL A 121 4.67 1.24 -11.50
C VAL A 121 4.33 -0.02 -10.72
N LEU A 122 5.08 -1.11 -10.97
CA LEU A 122 4.78 -2.45 -10.43
C LEU A 122 4.77 -2.52 -8.90
N HIS A 123 5.73 -1.89 -8.22
CA HIS A 123 5.82 -1.93 -6.76
C HIS A 123 4.64 -1.21 -6.07
N ASP A 124 4.19 -0.08 -6.61
CA ASP A 124 3.03 0.62 -6.08
C ASP A 124 1.72 -0.12 -6.41
N ARG A 125 1.65 -0.76 -7.58
CA ARG A 125 0.54 -1.66 -7.93
C ARG A 125 0.47 -2.84 -6.96
N ALA A 126 1.61 -3.46 -6.66
CA ALA A 126 1.71 -4.56 -5.72
C ALA A 126 1.24 -4.12 -4.32
N LEU A 127 1.71 -2.94 -3.87
CA LEU A 127 1.35 -2.37 -2.58
C LEU A 127 -0.15 -2.09 -2.47
N ALA A 128 -0.75 -1.47 -3.50
CA ALA A 128 -2.18 -1.19 -3.52
C ALA A 128 -3.03 -2.47 -3.46
N ASN A 129 -2.62 -3.52 -4.19
CA ASN A 129 -3.26 -4.83 -4.13
C ASN A 129 -3.11 -5.46 -2.72
N GLU A 130 -1.91 -5.43 -2.14
CA GLU A 130 -1.67 -6.01 -0.81
C GLU A 130 -2.53 -5.31 0.26
N MET A 131 -2.62 -3.98 0.21
CA MET A 131 -3.43 -3.18 1.14
C MET A 131 -4.92 -3.48 1.00
N ALA A 132 -5.42 -3.63 -0.23
CA ALA A 132 -6.80 -4.01 -0.49
C ALA A 132 -7.09 -5.43 0.06
N GLY A 133 -6.22 -6.40 -0.24
CA GLY A 133 -6.34 -7.77 0.27
C GLY A 133 -6.37 -7.82 1.79
N LEU A 134 -5.43 -7.13 2.45
CA LEU A 134 -5.36 -7.01 3.91
C LEU A 134 -6.61 -6.39 4.53
N TYR A 135 -7.25 -5.44 3.86
CA TYR A 135 -8.50 -4.85 4.33
C TYR A 135 -9.64 -5.88 4.25
N PHE A 136 -9.82 -6.53 3.10
CA PHE A 136 -10.94 -7.44 2.87
C PHE A 136 -10.80 -8.79 3.58
N LEU A 137 -9.58 -9.23 3.90
CA LEU A 137 -9.35 -10.45 4.68
C LEU A 137 -10.02 -10.42 6.06
N ARG A 138 -10.28 -9.22 6.60
CA ARG A 138 -10.96 -9.04 7.90
C ARG A 138 -12.45 -9.40 7.84
N ASN A 139 -13.02 -9.52 6.64
CA ASN A 139 -14.42 -9.86 6.44
C ASN A 139 -14.53 -11.23 5.75
N ALA A 140 -15.00 -12.24 6.49
CA ALA A 140 -15.14 -13.61 5.99
C ALA A 140 -15.95 -13.69 4.68
N LYS A 141 -16.98 -12.86 4.51
CA LYS A 141 -17.82 -12.82 3.29
C LYS A 141 -17.07 -12.31 2.06
N ARG A 142 -15.91 -11.69 2.23
CA ARG A 142 -15.09 -11.10 1.15
C ARG A 142 -13.77 -11.88 0.96
N LYS A 143 -13.64 -13.09 1.51
CA LYS A 143 -12.40 -13.89 1.44
C LYS A 143 -11.92 -14.14 0.00
N SER A 144 -12.83 -14.47 -0.92
CA SER A 144 -12.48 -14.69 -2.34
C SER A 144 -11.92 -13.42 -2.98
N LEU A 145 -12.59 -12.27 -2.81
CA LEU A 145 -12.11 -10.97 -3.28
C LEU A 145 -10.73 -10.64 -2.69
N ALA A 146 -10.56 -10.84 -1.38
CA ALA A 146 -9.29 -10.60 -0.71
C ALA A 146 -8.16 -11.47 -1.26
N THR A 147 -8.44 -12.75 -1.54
CA THR A 147 -7.49 -13.69 -2.14
C THR A 147 -7.04 -13.20 -3.51
N THR A 148 -7.97 -12.77 -4.37
CA THR A 148 -7.65 -12.21 -5.69
C THR A 148 -6.67 -11.04 -5.60
N TYR A 149 -6.87 -10.10 -4.66
CA TYR A 149 -5.93 -9.01 -4.45
C TYR A 149 -4.56 -9.49 -3.97
N ILE A 150 -4.50 -10.41 -3.01
CA ILE A 150 -3.22 -10.95 -2.50
C ILE A 150 -2.44 -11.69 -3.59
N LEU A 151 -3.10 -12.49 -4.43
CA LEU A 151 -2.46 -13.17 -5.57
C LEU A 151 -1.90 -12.16 -6.58
N ARG A 152 -2.67 -11.11 -6.91
CA ARG A 152 -2.20 -10.02 -7.80
C ARG A 152 -1.03 -9.26 -7.21
N ALA A 153 -1.04 -8.97 -5.91
CA ALA A 153 0.08 -8.33 -5.22
C ALA A 153 1.35 -9.20 -5.31
N ARG A 154 1.23 -10.51 -5.05
CA ARG A 154 2.34 -11.46 -5.18
C ARG A 154 2.92 -11.46 -6.59
N ALA A 155 2.07 -11.54 -7.62
CA ALA A 155 2.51 -11.51 -9.01
C ALA A 155 3.27 -10.21 -9.32
N CYS A 156 2.73 -9.06 -8.95
CA CYS A 156 3.40 -7.77 -9.16
C CYS A 156 4.74 -7.67 -8.43
N TYR A 157 4.85 -8.16 -7.18
CA TYR A 157 6.12 -8.20 -6.46
C TYR A 157 7.13 -9.18 -7.08
N LEU A 158 6.65 -10.28 -7.64
CA LEU A 158 7.50 -11.25 -8.35
C LEU A 158 8.06 -10.63 -9.63
N ASP A 159 7.21 -10.02 -10.46
CA ASP A 159 7.60 -9.35 -11.71
C ASP A 159 8.54 -8.17 -11.45
N TRP A 160 8.36 -7.48 -10.32
CA TRP A 160 9.28 -6.42 -9.89
C TRP A 160 10.63 -6.95 -9.36
N GLY A 161 10.76 -8.25 -9.07
CA GLY A 161 11.99 -8.88 -8.54
C GLY A 161 12.12 -8.85 -7.02
N ALA A 162 11.06 -8.52 -6.27
CA ALA A 162 11.09 -8.45 -4.81
C ALA A 162 10.88 -9.82 -4.15
N HIS A 163 11.75 -10.79 -4.45
CA HIS A 163 11.62 -12.17 -3.97
C HIS A 163 11.57 -12.31 -2.44
N GLY A 164 12.27 -11.45 -1.70
CA GLY A 164 12.19 -11.42 -0.24
C GLY A 164 10.78 -11.07 0.28
N LYS A 165 10.12 -10.11 -0.39
CA LYS A 165 8.74 -9.71 -0.07
C LYS A 165 7.75 -10.81 -0.49
N VAL A 166 7.95 -11.44 -1.65
CA VAL A 166 7.14 -12.59 -2.09
C VAL A 166 7.17 -13.71 -1.05
N ARG A 167 8.35 -14.14 -0.61
CA ARG A 167 8.49 -15.18 0.43
C ARG A 167 7.81 -14.78 1.74
N GLN A 168 7.90 -13.51 2.14
CA GLN A 168 7.20 -13.03 3.33
C GLN A 168 5.68 -13.19 3.17
N MET A 169 5.13 -12.79 2.03
CA MET A 169 3.69 -12.89 1.77
C MET A 169 3.22 -14.33 1.71
N GLU A 170 3.96 -15.22 1.05
CA GLU A 170 3.64 -16.65 0.97
C GLU A 170 3.54 -17.30 2.34
N ARG A 171 4.45 -16.95 3.26
CA ARG A 171 4.38 -17.41 4.65
C ARG A 171 3.22 -16.78 5.42
N MET A 172 2.96 -15.49 5.21
CA MET A 172 1.92 -14.76 5.95
C MET A 172 0.50 -15.18 5.55
N TYR A 173 0.30 -15.60 4.30
CA TYR A 173 -1.00 -15.99 3.77
C TYR A 173 -1.01 -17.41 3.21
N GLU A 174 -0.26 -18.32 3.83
CA GLU A 174 -0.06 -19.70 3.38
C GLU A 174 -1.36 -20.40 2.97
N HIS A 175 -2.37 -20.33 3.83
CA HIS A 175 -3.71 -20.88 3.60
C HIS A 175 -4.43 -20.36 2.32
N LEU A 176 -4.05 -19.18 1.80
CA LEU A 176 -4.60 -18.65 0.55
C LEU A 176 -3.87 -19.22 -0.67
N PHE A 177 -2.57 -19.50 -0.53
CA PHE A 177 -1.74 -20.03 -1.61
C PHE A 177 -1.85 -21.54 -1.77
N GLU A 178 -2.10 -22.28 -0.69
CA GLU A 178 -2.41 -23.73 -0.75
C GLU A 178 -3.70 -23.97 -1.52
N SER A 179 -4.76 -23.22 -1.20
CA SER A 179 -6.06 -23.32 -1.88
C SER A 179 -5.99 -23.00 -3.38
N SER A 180 -5.08 -22.10 -3.79
CA SER A 180 -4.82 -21.81 -5.21
C SER A 180 -4.03 -22.90 -5.95
N ARG A 181 -3.21 -23.67 -5.23
CA ARG A 181 -2.43 -24.79 -5.81
C ARG A 181 -3.30 -26.03 -6.00
N SER A 182 -4.23 -26.30 -5.08
CA SER A 182 -5.18 -27.41 -5.20
C SER A 182 -6.20 -27.22 -6.34
N SER A 183 -6.54 -25.98 -6.70
CA SER A 183 -7.48 -25.69 -7.79
C SER A 183 -6.84 -25.69 -9.17
N SER A 184 -5.53 -25.45 -9.28
CA SER A 184 -4.78 -25.50 -10.54
C SER A 184 -4.38 -26.91 -10.97
N SER A 185 -4.29 -27.86 -10.02
CA SER A 185 -4.08 -29.29 -10.28
C SER A 185 -5.33 -30.04 -10.78
N GLN A 186 -6.52 -29.43 -10.73
CA GLN A 186 -7.77 -30.05 -11.23
C GLN A 186 -8.15 -29.61 -12.65
N SER A 187 -7.57 -28.52 -13.19
CA SER A 187 -7.91 -28.00 -14.53
C SER A 187 -6.98 -28.46 -15.65
N SER A 188 -6.01 -29.34 -15.36
CA SER A 188 -5.04 -29.90 -16.32
C SER A 188 -5.30 -31.38 -16.65
N GLY A 189 -6.48 -31.89 -16.26
CA GLY A 189 -6.91 -33.27 -16.49
C GLY A 189 -8.34 -33.34 -17.05
N SER A 190 -8.62 -32.60 -18.11
CA SER A 190 -9.84 -32.73 -18.91
C SER A 190 -9.51 -32.62 -20.40
#